data_AF-A0A9X1F965-F1
#
_entry.id   AF-A0A9X1F965-F1
#
_cell.length_a   1.000
_cell.length_b   1.000
_cell.length_c   1.000
_cell.angle_alpha   90.00
_cell.angle_beta   90.00
_cell.angle_gamma   90.00
#
_symmetry.space_group_name_H-M   'P 1'
#
loop_
_entity.id
_entity.type
_entity.pdbx_description
1 polymer ?
#
loop_
_entity_poly.entity_id
_entity_poly.type
_entity_poly.pdbx_seq_one_letter_code
_entity_poly.pdbx_strand_id
1 'polypeptide(L)'
;MKFIKQVLLSLFLIQLIACSSSQRVITKDGEVYNFDGKTIKQNGINVTDDIKDSQRESIENLIDRKEKLEKAEEDKQKSLEKAIKEQEQIEKNAINRQRELKDQLDALQTKIKVRQDARDDYAKIKLRYSEEKKTFKTLKEKGELSKIEQKEWEAKLKKLEVEVEKAKVELDKYQ
;
A
#
# COMPACT_ATOMS: atom_id res chain seq x y z
N MET A 1 -33.42 -32.44 20.21
CA MET A 1 -32.81 -31.54 19.21
C MET A 1 -31.37 -31.89 18.82
N LYS A 2 -30.51 -32.38 19.74
CA LYS A 2 -29.11 -32.75 19.38
C LYS A 2 -29.01 -33.99 18.47
N PHE A 3 -29.83 -35.02 18.71
CA PHE A 3 -29.87 -36.23 17.87
C PHE A 3 -30.36 -35.98 16.44
N ILE A 4 -31.36 -35.12 16.24
CA ILE A 4 -31.88 -34.77 14.90
C ILE A 4 -30.82 -34.01 14.09
N LYS A 5 -30.04 -33.12 14.74
CA LYS A 5 -28.92 -32.42 14.09
C LYS A 5 -27.77 -33.37 13.71
N GLN A 6 -27.48 -34.39 14.54
CA GLN A 6 -26.47 -35.41 14.22
C GLN A 6 -26.89 -36.33 13.06
N VAL A 7 -28.17 -36.71 12.99
CA VAL A 7 -28.70 -37.54 11.89
C VAL A 7 -28.74 -36.76 10.56
N LEU A 8 -29.12 -35.48 10.59
CA LEU A 8 -29.08 -34.60 9.40
C LEU A 8 -27.65 -34.34 8.90
N LEU A 9 -26.68 -34.21 9.81
CA LEU A 9 -25.26 -34.04 9.45
C LEU A 9 -24.67 -35.33 8.84
N SER A 10 -25.09 -36.51 9.31
CA SER A 10 -24.67 -37.79 8.71
C SER A 10 -25.30 -38.03 7.33
N LEU A 11 -26.54 -37.58 7.09
CA LEU A 11 -27.20 -37.73 5.80
C LEU A 11 -26.55 -36.86 4.71
N PHE A 12 -26.05 -35.68 5.07
CA PHE A 12 -25.34 -34.77 4.15
C PHE A 12 -23.95 -35.32 3.76
N LEU A 13 -23.30 -36.07 4.66
CA LEU A 13 -21.99 -36.67 4.41
C LEU A 13 -22.04 -37.85 3.43
N ILE A 14 -23.18 -38.57 3.37
CA ILE A 14 -23.38 -39.71 2.45
C ILE A 14 -23.61 -39.24 0.99
N GLN A 15 -24.17 -38.04 0.80
CA GLN A 15 -24.40 -37.49 -0.54
C GLN A 15 -23.12 -37.04 -1.26
N LEU A 16 -22.03 -36.81 -0.53
CA LEU A 16 -20.73 -36.43 -1.11
C LEU A 16 -19.92 -37.64 -1.63
N ILE A 17 -20.28 -38.87 -1.27
CA ILE A 17 -19.55 -40.09 -1.64
C ILE A 17 -20.02 -40.64 -3.01
N ALA A 18 -21.16 -40.18 -3.52
CA ALA A 18 -21.76 -40.69 -4.76
C ALA A 18 -21.36 -39.92 -6.04
N CYS A 19 -20.33 -39.07 -5.97
CA CYS A 19 -19.68 -38.55 -7.18
C CYS A 19 -18.71 -39.62 -7.71
N SER A 20 -19.25 -40.66 -8.38
CA SER A 20 -18.39 -41.62 -9.07
C SER A 20 -17.61 -40.88 -10.15
N SER A 21 -16.28 -40.93 -10.08
CA SER A 21 -15.33 -40.26 -10.97
C SER A 21 -15.32 -40.86 -12.38
N SER A 22 -16.48 -40.92 -13.03
CA SER A 22 -16.56 -41.30 -14.43
C SER A 22 -16.14 -40.12 -15.29
N GLN A 23 -15.15 -40.33 -16.15
CA GLN A 23 -14.66 -39.32 -17.06
C GLN A 23 -15.30 -39.50 -18.43
N ARG A 24 -15.89 -38.42 -18.94
CA ARG A 24 -16.47 -38.37 -20.28
C ARG A 24 -15.40 -37.98 -21.30
N VAL A 25 -15.27 -38.77 -22.36
CA VAL A 25 -14.33 -38.58 -23.45
C VAL A 25 -15.08 -38.56 -24.77
N ILE A 26 -14.62 -37.71 -25.70
CA ILE A 26 -15.13 -37.66 -27.08
C ILE A 26 -13.97 -38.03 -28.00
N THR A 27 -14.15 -39.09 -28.80
CA THR A 27 -13.13 -39.53 -29.77
C THR A 27 -13.12 -38.60 -31.00
N LYS A 28 -12.12 -38.75 -31.86
CA LYS A 28 -12.02 -37.98 -33.12
C LYS A 28 -13.19 -38.22 -34.06
N ASP A 29 -13.80 -39.40 -33.96
CA ASP A 29 -14.95 -39.83 -34.75
C ASP A 29 -16.28 -39.34 -34.15
N GLY A 30 -16.24 -38.58 -33.04
CA GLY A 30 -17.41 -38.02 -32.37
C GLY A 30 -18.10 -38.98 -31.39
N GLU A 31 -17.55 -40.17 -31.17
CA GLU A 31 -18.10 -41.15 -30.24
C GLU A 31 -17.85 -40.71 -28.79
N VAL A 32 -18.87 -40.88 -27.94
CA VAL A 32 -18.83 -40.46 -26.54
C VAL A 32 -18.76 -41.67 -25.62
N TYR A 33 -17.70 -41.74 -24.82
CA TYR A 33 -17.49 -42.79 -23.83
C TYR A 33 -17.42 -42.21 -22.41
N ASN A 34 -17.89 -42.99 -21.44
CA ASN A 34 -17.65 -42.75 -20.03
C ASN A 34 -16.72 -43.83 -19.50
N PHE A 35 -15.61 -43.42 -18.89
CA PHE A 35 -14.60 -44.29 -18.32
C PHE A 35 -14.55 -44.12 -16.81
N ASP A 36 -14.66 -45.20 -16.05
CA ASP A 36 -14.58 -45.18 -14.57
C ASP A 36 -13.30 -45.84 -14.02
N GLY A 37 -12.28 -46.03 -14.86
CA GLY A 37 -11.00 -46.65 -14.50
C GLY A 37 -10.94 -48.14 -14.83
N LYS A 38 -12.08 -48.84 -14.88
CA LYS A 38 -12.15 -50.27 -15.22
C LYS A 38 -13.18 -50.59 -16.30
N THR A 39 -14.19 -49.75 -16.42
CA THR A 39 -15.33 -49.94 -17.33
C THR A 39 -15.39 -48.81 -18.33
N ILE A 40 -15.59 -49.17 -19.61
CA ILE A 40 -15.92 -48.25 -20.68
C ILE A 40 -17.41 -48.41 -20.97
N LYS A 41 -18.15 -47.31 -20.87
CA LYS A 41 -19.59 -47.27 -21.20
C LYS A 41 -19.85 -46.34 -22.37
N GLN A 42 -20.65 -46.79 -23.32
CA GLN A 42 -21.19 -45.98 -24.41
C GLN A 42 -22.70 -45.91 -24.24
N ASN A 43 -23.27 -44.69 -24.16
CA ASN A 43 -24.70 -44.49 -23.92
C ASN A 43 -25.27 -45.24 -22.70
N GLY A 44 -24.44 -45.43 -21.65
CA GLY A 44 -24.82 -46.15 -20.43
C GLY A 44 -24.67 -47.67 -20.50
N ILE A 45 -24.38 -48.24 -21.68
CA ILE A 45 -24.16 -49.67 -21.88
C ILE A 45 -22.66 -49.96 -21.70
N ASN A 46 -22.34 -51.01 -20.94
CA ASN A 46 -20.95 -51.46 -20.78
C ASN A 46 -20.47 -52.10 -22.09
N VAL A 47 -19.43 -51.52 -22.68
CA VAL A 47 -18.79 -51.97 -23.93
C VAL A 47 -17.33 -52.35 -23.71
N THR A 48 -16.95 -52.60 -22.45
CA THR A 48 -15.54 -52.84 -22.06
C THR A 48 -14.93 -54.00 -22.81
N ASP A 49 -15.66 -55.11 -22.98
CA ASP A 49 -15.15 -56.32 -23.63
C ASP A 49 -15.37 -56.31 -25.15
N ASP A 50 -16.24 -55.43 -25.65
CA ASP A 50 -16.63 -55.33 -27.05
C ASP A 50 -15.79 -54.31 -27.85
N ILE A 51 -15.05 -53.45 -27.16
CA ILE A 51 -14.20 -52.41 -27.77
C ILE A 51 -12.82 -52.98 -28.14
N LYS A 52 -12.27 -52.55 -29.27
CA LYS A 52 -10.92 -52.96 -29.70
C LYS A 52 -9.86 -52.39 -28.77
N ASP A 53 -8.78 -53.14 -28.54
CA ASP A 53 -7.64 -52.69 -27.72
C ASP A 53 -7.10 -51.33 -28.15
N SER A 54 -6.98 -51.09 -29.46
CA SER A 54 -6.52 -49.80 -30.01
C SER A 54 -7.47 -48.63 -29.69
N GLN A 55 -8.78 -48.91 -29.58
CA GLN A 55 -9.78 -47.90 -29.20
C GLN A 55 -9.77 -47.67 -27.68
N ARG A 56 -9.59 -48.73 -26.87
CA ARG A 56 -9.38 -48.61 -25.42
C ARG A 56 -8.15 -47.74 -25.11
N GLU A 57 -7.01 -48.04 -25.73
CA GLU A 57 -5.77 -47.27 -25.57
C GLU A 57 -5.95 -45.81 -25.98
N SER A 58 -6.70 -45.54 -27.06
CA SER A 58 -7.04 -44.17 -27.48
C SER A 58 -7.86 -43.41 -26.43
N ILE A 59 -8.85 -44.07 -25.81
CA ILE A 59 -9.67 -43.47 -24.73
C ILE A 59 -8.82 -43.17 -23.50
N GLU A 60 -7.98 -44.12 -23.06
CA GLU A 60 -7.08 -43.94 -21.92
C GLU A 60 -6.07 -42.80 -22.17
N ASN A 61 -5.50 -42.72 -23.36
CA ASN A 61 -4.60 -41.63 -23.75
C ASN A 61 -5.29 -40.25 -23.76
N LEU A 62 -6.54 -40.18 -24.19
CA LEU A 62 -7.32 -38.93 -24.16
C LEU A 62 -7.59 -38.47 -22.72
N ILE A 63 -7.84 -39.42 -21.82
CA ILE A 63 -8.05 -39.19 -20.39
C ILE A 63 -6.78 -38.66 -19.73
N ASP A 64 -5.66 -39.38 -19.88
CA ASP A 64 -4.38 -38.98 -19.32
C ASP A 64 -3.96 -37.61 -19.84
N ARG A 65 -4.17 -37.33 -21.13
CA ARG A 65 -3.92 -36.01 -21.70
C ARG A 65 -4.80 -34.93 -21.09
N LYS A 66 -6.10 -35.21 -20.89
CA LYS A 66 -7.04 -34.26 -20.29
C LYS A 66 -6.63 -33.95 -18.84
N GLU A 67 -6.35 -34.96 -18.03
CA GLU A 67 -5.89 -34.78 -16.65
C GLU A 67 -4.59 -33.96 -16.56
N LYS A 68 -3.62 -34.26 -17.45
CA LYS A 68 -2.38 -33.48 -17.54
C LYS A 68 -2.63 -32.01 -17.90
N LEU A 69 -3.55 -31.75 -18.82
CA LEU A 69 -3.94 -30.39 -19.21
C LEU A 69 -4.66 -29.66 -18.07
N GLU A 70 -5.60 -30.32 -17.40
CA GLU A 70 -6.33 -29.74 -16.25
C GLU A 70 -5.36 -29.39 -15.13
N LYS A 71 -4.44 -30.31 -14.78
CA LYS A 71 -3.41 -30.03 -13.77
C LYS A 71 -2.48 -28.88 -14.17
N ALA A 72 -2.05 -28.85 -15.44
CA ALA A 72 -1.21 -27.76 -15.94
C ALA A 72 -1.95 -26.40 -15.88
N GLU A 73 -3.25 -26.37 -16.19
CA GLU A 73 -4.05 -25.16 -16.13
C GLU A 73 -4.31 -24.73 -14.67
N GLU A 74 -4.56 -25.67 -13.75
CA GLU A 74 -4.66 -25.38 -12.32
C GLU A 74 -3.36 -24.81 -11.75
N ASP A 75 -2.22 -25.41 -12.09
CA ASP A 75 -0.91 -24.93 -11.64
C ASP A 75 -0.60 -23.54 -12.20
N LYS A 76 -0.97 -23.29 -13.46
CA LYS A 76 -0.86 -21.98 -14.10
C LYS A 76 -1.79 -20.96 -13.42
N GLN A 77 -3.04 -21.32 -13.13
CA GLN A 77 -3.98 -20.45 -12.42
C GLN A 77 -3.46 -20.09 -11.02
N LYS A 78 -2.99 -21.08 -10.25
CA LYS A 78 -2.38 -20.85 -8.93
C LYS A 78 -1.15 -19.94 -9.02
N SER A 79 -0.31 -20.13 -10.03
CA SER A 79 0.85 -19.26 -10.26
C SER A 79 0.44 -17.83 -10.60
N LEU A 80 -0.58 -17.64 -11.43
CA LEU A 80 -1.11 -16.32 -11.77
C LEU A 80 -1.73 -15.62 -10.56
N GLU A 81 -2.54 -16.33 -9.77
CA GLU A 81 -3.13 -15.80 -8.54
C GLU A 81 -2.05 -15.38 -7.53
N LYS A 82 -0.97 -16.17 -7.40
CA LYS A 82 0.18 -15.82 -6.56
C LYS A 82 0.88 -14.56 -7.07
N ALA A 83 1.14 -14.47 -8.38
CA ALA A 83 1.78 -13.31 -8.99
C ALA A 83 0.94 -12.03 -8.82
N ILE A 84 -0.39 -12.12 -8.96
CA ILE A 84 -1.30 -10.99 -8.73
C ILE A 84 -1.21 -10.51 -7.28
N LYS A 85 -1.27 -11.42 -6.30
CA LYS A 85 -1.15 -11.06 -4.87
C LYS A 85 0.19 -10.42 -4.53
N GLU A 86 1.28 -10.93 -5.10
CA GLU A 86 2.62 -10.34 -4.93
C GLU A 86 2.68 -8.93 -5.52
N GLN A 87 2.11 -8.73 -6.72
CA GLN A 87 2.05 -7.42 -7.37
C GLN A 87 1.22 -6.41 -6.57
N GLU A 88 0.05 -6.80 -6.05
CA GLU A 88 -0.80 -5.95 -5.20
C GLU A 88 -0.04 -5.52 -3.93
N GLN A 89 0.72 -6.45 -3.32
CA GLN A 89 1.51 -6.14 -2.13
C GLN A 89 2.66 -5.16 -2.45
N ILE A 90 3.32 -5.33 -3.59
CA ILE A 90 4.36 -4.40 -4.07
C ILE A 90 3.77 -3.01 -4.29
N GLU A 91 2.63 -2.91 -4.97
CA GLU A 91 1.96 -1.64 -5.23
C GLU A 91 1.54 -0.93 -3.94
N LYS A 92 0.93 -1.67 -3.01
CA LYS A 92 0.54 -1.14 -1.70
C LYS A 92 1.75 -0.61 -0.92
N ASN A 93 2.86 -1.35 -0.92
CA ASN A 93 4.09 -0.94 -0.27
C ASN A 93 4.68 0.32 -0.93
N ALA A 94 4.65 0.40 -2.26
CA ALA A 94 5.13 1.57 -3.01
C ALA A 94 4.30 2.82 -2.70
N ILE A 95 2.96 2.70 -2.67
CA ILE A 95 2.05 3.80 -2.31
C ILE A 95 2.31 4.29 -0.88
N ASN A 96 2.42 3.38 0.08
CA ASN A 96 2.72 3.73 1.47
C ASN A 96 4.07 4.45 1.57
N ARG A 97 5.10 3.93 0.89
CA ARG A 97 6.42 4.55 0.89
C ARG A 97 6.42 5.93 0.25
N GLN A 98 5.67 6.11 -0.83
CA GLN A 98 5.51 7.42 -1.48
C GLN A 98 4.85 8.43 -0.53
N ARG A 99 3.81 8.00 0.22
CA ARG A 99 3.14 8.84 1.21
C ARG A 99 4.08 9.26 2.34
N GLU A 100 4.82 8.31 2.91
CA GLU A 100 5.82 8.61 3.96
C GLU A 100 6.86 9.62 3.49
N LEU A 101 7.39 9.44 2.28
CA LEU A 101 8.37 10.37 1.70
C LEU A 101 7.78 11.76 1.49
N LYS A 102 6.52 11.84 1.05
CA LYS A 102 5.82 13.12 0.91
C LYS A 102 5.63 13.80 2.26
N ASP A 103 5.18 13.08 3.28
CA ASP A 103 4.99 13.64 4.62
C ASP A 103 6.32 14.12 5.22
N GLN A 104 7.41 13.39 4.98
CA GLN A 104 8.77 13.80 5.37
C GLN A 104 9.22 15.08 4.63
N LEU A 105 8.96 15.16 3.33
CA LEU A 105 9.29 16.33 2.52
C LEU A 105 8.52 17.56 3.00
N ASP A 106 7.21 17.43 3.22
CA ASP A 106 6.35 18.51 3.68
C ASP A 106 6.79 18.99 5.08
N ALA A 107 7.08 18.07 6.00
CA ALA A 107 7.61 18.42 7.32
C ALA A 107 8.96 19.14 7.25
N LEU A 108 9.86 18.73 6.35
CA LEU A 108 11.14 19.39 6.13
C LEU A 108 10.95 20.80 5.55
N GLN A 109 10.06 20.96 4.56
CA GLN A 109 9.73 22.25 3.97
C GLN A 109 9.12 23.21 4.99
N THR A 110 8.21 22.73 5.86
CA THR A 110 7.68 23.54 6.97
C THR A 110 8.80 23.99 7.92
N LYS A 111 9.71 23.08 8.31
CA LYS A 111 10.85 23.45 9.18
C LYS A 111 11.75 24.49 8.54
N ILE A 112 12.06 24.35 7.25
CA ILE A 112 12.87 25.32 6.49
C ILE A 112 12.17 26.67 6.46
N LYS A 113 10.85 26.69 6.17
CA LYS A 113 10.07 27.93 6.10
C LYS A 113 10.04 28.65 7.44
N VAL A 114 9.68 27.96 8.51
CA VAL A 114 9.63 28.56 9.87
C VAL A 114 11.01 29.09 10.29
N ARG A 115 12.08 28.35 9.99
CA ARG A 115 13.46 28.82 10.24
C ARG A 115 13.79 30.07 9.45
N GLN A 116 13.38 30.13 8.18
CA GLN A 116 13.62 31.28 7.32
C GLN A 116 12.84 32.51 7.80
N ASP A 117 11.56 32.34 8.14
CA ASP A 117 10.72 33.40 8.69
C ASP A 117 11.33 33.96 10.00
N ALA A 118 11.81 33.08 10.90
CA ALA A 118 12.47 33.50 12.13
C ALA A 118 13.80 34.24 11.88
N ARG A 119 14.57 33.87 10.85
CA ARG A 119 15.79 34.58 10.44
C ARG A 119 15.48 35.98 9.93
N ASP A 120 14.46 36.08 9.08
CA ASP A 120 14.06 37.35 8.46
C ASP A 120 13.49 38.31 9.51
N ASP A 121 12.70 37.81 10.46
CA ASP A 121 12.19 38.60 11.58
C ASP A 121 13.32 39.10 12.49
N TYR A 122 14.26 38.23 12.88
CA TYR A 122 15.43 38.64 13.66
C TYR A 122 16.26 39.70 12.92
N ALA A 123 16.53 39.50 11.63
CA ALA A 123 17.29 40.44 10.81
C ALA A 123 16.60 41.81 10.75
N LYS A 124 15.28 41.83 10.53
CA LYS A 124 14.48 43.06 10.46
C LYS A 124 14.48 43.83 11.78
N ILE A 125 14.27 43.15 12.90
CA ILE A 125 14.24 43.78 14.23
C ILE A 125 15.63 44.30 14.61
N LYS A 126 16.69 43.52 14.33
CA LYS A 126 18.08 43.91 14.57
C LYS A 126 18.49 45.14 13.74
N LEU A 127 18.08 45.20 12.47
CA LEU A 127 18.32 46.35 11.62
C LEU A 127 17.65 47.60 12.20
N ARG A 128 16.35 47.51 12.55
CA ARG A 128 15.60 48.60 13.18
C ARG A 128 16.27 49.09 14.46
N TYR A 129 16.68 48.20 15.35
CA TYR A 129 17.41 48.57 16.57
C TYR A 129 18.72 49.32 16.25
N SER A 130 19.49 48.81 15.29
CA SER A 130 20.75 49.43 14.88
C SER A 130 20.57 50.83 14.29
N GLU A 131 19.57 51.01 13.44
CA GLU A 131 19.22 52.31 12.84
C GLU A 131 18.78 53.32 13.90
N GLU A 132 17.85 52.94 14.78
CA GLU A 132 17.37 53.80 15.86
C GLU A 132 18.49 54.17 16.84
N LYS A 133 19.40 53.23 17.14
CA LYS A 133 20.58 53.48 17.97
C LYS A 133 21.53 54.49 17.33
N LYS A 134 21.72 54.40 16.01
CA LYS A 134 22.52 55.35 15.23
C LYS A 134 21.87 56.74 15.21
N THR A 135 20.56 56.81 15.01
CA THR A 135 19.80 58.06 15.04
C THR A 135 19.90 58.73 16.40
N PHE A 136 19.65 57.99 17.49
CA PHE A 136 19.80 58.52 18.85
C PHE A 136 21.20 59.07 19.12
N LYS A 137 22.24 58.32 18.75
CA LYS A 137 23.64 58.77 18.90
C LYS A 137 23.88 60.09 18.16
N THR A 138 23.40 60.19 16.93
CA THR A 138 23.55 61.40 16.09
C THR A 138 22.82 62.60 16.71
N LEU A 139 21.57 62.43 17.14
CA LEU A 139 20.78 63.51 17.76
C LEU A 139 21.41 63.97 19.09
N LYS A 140 21.93 63.02 19.88
CA LYS A 140 22.62 63.31 21.14
C LYS A 140 23.92 64.09 20.91
N GLU A 141 24.73 63.70 19.93
CA GLU A 141 25.98 64.39 19.55
C GLU A 141 25.73 65.82 19.06
N LYS A 142 24.62 66.05 18.36
CA LYS A 142 24.22 67.39 17.91
C LYS A 142 23.58 68.26 18.99
N GLY A 143 23.29 67.71 20.17
CA GLY A 143 22.58 68.41 21.23
C GLY A 143 21.11 68.71 20.91
N GLU A 144 20.53 68.01 19.94
CA GLU A 144 19.14 68.19 19.47
C GLU A 144 18.10 67.55 20.40
N LEU A 145 18.53 66.91 21.49
CA LEU A 145 17.66 66.24 22.46
C LEU A 145 17.70 66.92 23.82
N SER A 146 16.53 67.35 24.30
CA SER A 146 16.31 67.70 25.71
C SER A 146 16.55 66.48 26.62
N LYS A 147 16.73 66.73 27.93
CA LYS A 147 16.89 65.66 28.92
C LYS A 147 15.70 64.70 28.97
N ILE A 148 14.49 65.18 28.66
CA ILE A 148 13.27 64.37 28.65
C ILE A 148 13.28 63.46 27.43
N GLU A 149 13.53 64.01 26.23
CA GLU A 149 13.61 63.23 24.99
C GLU A 149 14.72 62.18 25.05
N GLN A 150 15.87 62.49 25.67
CA GLN A 150 16.94 61.50 25.87
C GLN A 150 16.44 60.27 26.65
N LYS A 151 15.64 60.48 27.70
CA LYS A 151 15.06 59.37 28.48
C LYS A 151 14.04 58.58 27.67
N GLU A 152 13.23 59.24 26.84
CA GLU A 152 12.27 58.57 25.95
C GLU A 152 12.97 57.70 24.90
N TRP A 153 14.04 58.21 24.30
CA TRP A 153 14.90 57.48 23.38
C TRP A 153 15.57 56.28 24.03
N GLU A 154 16.14 56.44 25.23
CA GLU A 154 16.71 55.34 26.01
C GLU A 154 15.67 54.26 26.30
N ALA A 155 14.44 54.65 26.68
CA ALA A 155 13.35 53.71 26.89
C ALA A 155 12.93 52.99 25.59
N LYS A 156 12.87 53.70 24.45
CA LYS A 156 12.60 53.12 23.12
C LYS A 156 13.67 52.11 22.72
N LEU A 157 14.95 52.44 22.89
CA LEU A 157 16.07 51.55 22.58
C LEU A 157 16.07 50.31 23.48
N LYS A 158 15.76 50.47 24.77
CA LYS A 158 15.63 49.33 25.70
C LYS A 158 14.49 48.38 25.30
N LYS A 159 13.36 48.91 24.83
CA LYS A 159 12.26 48.08 24.30
C LYS A 159 12.72 47.31 23.05
N LEU A 160 13.37 47.98 22.10
CA LEU A 160 13.89 47.35 20.88
C LEU A 160 14.96 46.30 21.17
N GLU A 161 15.84 46.53 22.14
CA GLU A 161 16.84 45.55 22.58
C GLU A 161 16.18 44.27 23.11
N VAL A 162 15.13 44.40 23.92
CA VAL A 162 14.34 43.24 24.39
C VAL A 162 13.66 42.51 23.23
N GLU A 163 13.16 43.22 22.21
CA GLU A 163 12.61 42.61 21.01
C GLU A 163 13.66 41.84 20.19
N VAL A 164 14.87 42.40 20.05
CA VAL A 164 15.99 41.70 19.38
C VAL A 164 16.32 40.40 20.11
N GLU A 165 16.39 40.41 21.44
CA GLU A 165 16.71 39.21 22.21
C GLU A 165 15.59 38.17 22.11
N LYS A 166 14.33 38.59 22.17
CA LYS A 166 13.19 37.69 21.95
C LYS A 166 13.22 37.05 20.57
N ALA A 167 13.47 37.82 19.53
CA ALA A 167 13.56 37.30 18.15
C ALA A 167 14.76 36.36 17.97
N LYS A 168 15.88 36.63 18.67
CA LYS A 168 17.04 35.73 18.70
C LYS A 168 16.71 34.39 19.36
N VAL A 169 16.08 34.43 20.53
CA VAL A 169 15.63 33.22 21.24
C VAL A 169 14.66 32.42 20.37
N GLU A 170 13.75 33.07 19.65
CA GLU A 170 12.84 32.40 18.72
C GLU A 170 13.59 31.75 17.56
N LEU A 171 14.56 32.45 16.95
CA LEU A 171 15.42 31.90 15.91
C LEU A 171 16.21 30.67 16.38
N ASP A 172 16.73 30.71 17.61
CA ASP A 172 17.54 29.64 18.19
C ASP A 172 16.71 28.35 18.44
N LYS A 173 15.37 28.43 18.51
CA LYS A 173 14.50 27.23 18.56
C LYS A 173 14.54 26.39 17.29
N TYR A 174 15.00 26.96 16.18
CA TYR A 174 15.02 26.33 14.85
C TYR A 174 16.44 26.13 14.30
N GLN A 175 17.47 26.25 15.14
CA GLN A 175 18.87 25.94 14.79
C GLN A 175 19.22 24.49 15.11
#